data_AF-A0AB39QCE7-F1
#
_entry.id   AF-A0AB39QCE7-F1
#
_cell.length_a   1.000
_cell.length_b   1.000
_cell.length_c   1.000
_cell.angle_alpha   90.00
_cell.angle_beta   90.00
_cell.angle_gamma   90.00
#
_symmetry.space_group_name_H-M   'P 1'
#
loop_
_entity.id
_entity.type
_entity.pdbx_description
1 polymer ?
#
loop_
_entity_poly.entity_id
_entity_poly.type
_entity_poly.pdbx_seq_one_letter_code
_entity_poly.pdbx_strand_id
1 'polypeptide(L)'
;MSYLTEDAALIRALLPREARPPDGADGLFLLYAVLLRAKGETVTAADVHDAWAAWMELRDPGHAALVPFDALDSATQREDLPYVRAIQAAARARAAARVGQT
;
A
#
# COMPACT_ATOMS: atom_id res chain seq x y z
N MET A 1 -1.83 9.25 18.18
CA MET A 1 -1.68 8.81 16.77
C MET A 1 -3.07 8.69 16.16
N SER A 2 -3.22 8.82 14.84
CA SER A 2 -4.52 8.60 14.19
C SER A 2 -4.68 7.12 13.83
N TYR A 3 -5.92 6.68 13.62
CA TYR A 3 -6.21 5.31 13.17
C TYR A 3 -5.55 4.96 11.83
N LEU A 4 -5.26 5.94 10.97
CA LEU A 4 -4.54 5.73 9.71
C LEU A 4 -3.04 5.57 9.96
N THR A 5 -2.46 6.25 10.95
CA THR A 5 -1.07 6.06 11.36
C THR A 5 -0.85 4.66 11.93
N GLU A 6 -1.80 4.15 12.72
CA GLU A 6 -1.76 2.79 13.28
C GLU A 6 -1.86 1.73 12.16
N ASP A 7 -2.81 1.92 11.23
CA ASP A 7 -2.95 1.05 10.06
C ASP A 7 -1.71 1.08 9.15
N ALA A 8 -1.13 2.26 8.92
CA ALA A 8 0.10 2.44 8.16
C ALA A 8 1.28 1.67 8.80
N ALA A 9 1.42 1.78 10.13
CA ALA A 9 2.43 1.03 10.88
C ALA A 9 2.22 -0.48 10.79
N LEU A 10 0.97 -0.95 10.86
CA LEU A 10 0.63 -2.36 10.70
C LEU A 10 1.00 -2.88 9.30
N ILE A 11 0.66 -2.16 8.24
CA ILE A 11 1.02 -2.52 6.87
C ILE A 11 2.54 -2.61 6.74
N ARG A 12 3.27 -1.61 7.27
CA ARG A 12 4.75 -1.58 7.21
C ARG A 12 5.39 -2.75 7.96
N ALA A 13 4.83 -3.14 9.11
CA ALA A 13 5.30 -4.29 9.88
C ALA A 13 5.06 -5.63 9.18
N LEU A 14 4.08 -5.69 8.28
CA LEU A 14 3.71 -6.89 7.51
C LEU A 14 4.32 -6.95 6.11
N LEU A 15 5.17 -5.98 5.75
CA LEU A 15 5.90 -6.05 4.49
C LEU A 15 6.92 -7.20 4.52
N PRO A 16 7.04 -7.95 3.41
CA PRO A 16 8.01 -9.02 3.33
C PRO A 16 9.43 -8.43 3.20
N ARG A 17 10.46 -9.19 3.60
CA ARG A 17 11.84 -8.69 3.76
C ARG A 17 12.47 -8.24 2.44
N GLU A 18 11.97 -8.72 1.31
CA GLU A 18 12.40 -8.31 -0.04
C GLU A 18 11.84 -6.93 -0.45
N ALA A 19 10.79 -6.44 0.21
CA ALA A 19 10.26 -5.11 -0.09
C ALA A 19 11.29 -4.02 0.23
N ARG A 20 11.33 -2.99 -0.60
CA ARG A 20 12.19 -1.82 -0.45
C ARG A 20 11.33 -0.55 -0.54
N PRO A 21 10.68 -0.15 0.55
CA PRO A 21 9.96 1.11 0.59
C PRO A 21 10.88 2.28 0.24
N PRO A 22 10.43 3.25 -0.58
CA PRO A 22 11.19 4.47 -0.82
C PRO A 22 11.50 5.24 0.46
N ASP A 23 12.56 6.04 0.44
CA ASP A 23 12.88 6.94 1.55
C ASP A 23 11.78 7.99 1.76
N GLY A 24 11.39 8.19 3.02
CA GLY A 24 10.31 9.12 3.38
C GLY A 24 8.92 8.67 2.94
N ALA A 25 8.69 7.36 2.78
CA ALA A 25 7.41 6.79 2.35
C ALA A 25 6.26 6.89 3.40
N ASP A 26 6.39 7.65 4.49
CA ASP A 26 5.35 7.71 5.52
C ASP A 26 4.00 8.20 4.96
N GLY A 27 4.02 9.17 4.04
CA GLY A 27 2.83 9.63 3.33
C GLY A 27 2.21 8.55 2.42
N LEU A 28 3.04 7.72 1.78
CA LEU A 28 2.59 6.60 0.96
C LEU A 28 1.87 5.53 1.80
N PHE A 29 2.40 5.21 2.99
CA PHE A 29 1.72 4.25 3.88
C PHE A 29 0.39 4.78 4.43
N LEU A 30 0.20 6.10 4.55
CA LEU A 30 -1.11 6.67 4.87
C LEU A 30 -2.12 6.44 3.74
N LEU A 31 -1.70 6.55 2.48
CA LEU A 31 -2.54 6.22 1.33
C LEU A 31 -2.86 4.72 1.28
N TYR A 32 -1.90 3.86 1.57
CA TYR A 32 -2.14 2.42 1.72
C TYR A 32 -3.08 2.09 2.89
N ALA A 33 -3.04 2.86 3.99
CA ALA A 33 -4.02 2.73 5.08
C ALA A 33 -5.44 3.08 4.62
N VAL A 34 -5.60 4.04 3.69
CA VAL A 34 -6.90 4.33 3.05
C VAL A 34 -7.36 3.14 2.19
N LEU A 35 -6.48 2.57 1.36
CA LEU A 35 -6.80 1.37 0.57
C LEU A 35 -7.22 0.19 1.45
N LEU A 36 -6.49 -0.04 2.54
CA LEU A 36 -6.83 -1.04 3.55
C LEU A 36 -8.25 -0.84 4.11
N ARG A 37 -8.66 0.40 4.38
CA ARG A 37 -10.00 0.72 4.92
C ARG A 37 -11.09 0.58 3.86
N ALA A 38 -10.82 1.00 2.62
CA ALA A 38 -11.80 1.03 1.54
C ALA A 38 -12.02 -0.33 0.87
N LYS A 39 -10.95 -1.10 0.66
CA LYS A 39 -10.96 -2.34 -0.14
C LYS A 39 -10.50 -3.57 0.64
N GLY A 40 -9.70 -3.39 1.69
CA GLY A 40 -9.23 -4.48 2.55
C GLY A 40 -8.53 -5.59 1.75
N GLU A 41 -9.05 -6.81 1.83
CA GLU A 41 -8.47 -7.97 1.13
C GLU A 41 -8.63 -7.93 -0.40
N THR A 42 -9.48 -7.04 -0.93
CA THR A 42 -9.74 -6.91 -2.37
C THR A 42 -8.82 -5.89 -3.07
N VAL A 43 -7.85 -5.31 -2.34
CA VAL A 43 -6.82 -4.45 -2.93
C VAL A 43 -6.04 -5.21 -3.99
N THR A 44 -5.83 -4.54 -5.12
CA THR A 44 -5.10 -5.04 -6.30
C THR A 44 -3.79 -4.27 -6.50
N ALA A 45 -2.93 -4.75 -7.40
CA ALA A 45 -1.70 -4.06 -7.75
C ALA A 45 -1.96 -2.68 -8.39
N ALA A 46 -3.00 -2.56 -9.22
CA ALA A 46 -3.40 -1.28 -9.79
C ALA A 46 -3.81 -0.26 -8.70
N ASP A 47 -4.52 -0.68 -7.65
CA ASP A 47 -4.86 0.24 -6.54
C ASP A 47 -3.61 0.74 -5.80
N VAL A 48 -2.65 -0.14 -5.59
CA VAL A 48 -1.36 0.20 -4.96
C VAL A 48 -0.58 1.17 -5.83
N HIS A 49 -0.51 0.90 -7.14
CA HIS A 49 0.16 1.76 -8.10
C HIS A 49 -0.49 3.14 -8.16
N ASP A 50 -1.81 3.25 -8.21
CA ASP A 50 -2.52 4.53 -8.22
C ASP A 50 -2.23 5.36 -6.94
N ALA A 51 -2.17 4.69 -5.78
CA ALA A 51 -1.78 5.35 -4.53
C ALA A 51 -0.31 5.79 -4.52
N TRP A 52 0.60 4.97 -5.07
CA TRP A 52 1.99 5.33 -5.24
C TRP A 52 2.16 6.49 -6.23
N ALA A 53 1.43 6.48 -7.35
CA ALA A 53 1.44 7.53 -8.36
C ALA A 53 0.94 8.85 -7.78
N ALA A 54 -0.16 8.84 -7.00
CA ALA A 54 -0.65 10.04 -6.32
C ALA A 54 0.37 10.61 -5.32
N TRP A 55 1.13 9.74 -4.62
CA TRP A 55 2.22 10.17 -3.75
C TRP A 55 3.42 10.72 -4.53
N MET A 56 3.75 10.09 -5.66
CA MET A 56 4.89 10.47 -6.50
C MET A 56 4.62 11.76 -7.28
N GLU A 57 3.39 12.02 -7.69
CA GLU A 57 2.95 13.28 -8.31
C GLU A 57 3.34 14.51 -7.47
N LEU A 58 3.29 14.40 -6.13
CA LEU A 58 3.66 15.49 -5.23
C LEU A 58 5.17 15.62 -5.00
N ARG A 59 5.98 14.66 -5.45
CA ARG A 59 7.42 14.56 -5.16
C ARG A 59 8.27 14.72 -6.40
N ASP A 60 7.93 13.98 -7.44
CA ASP A 60 8.58 13.99 -8.74
C ASP A 60 7.51 13.75 -9.83
N PRO A 61 6.81 14.81 -10.26
CA PRO A 61 5.83 14.73 -11.35
C PRO A 61 6.43 14.28 -12.69
N GLY A 62 7.76 14.28 -12.82
CA GLY A 62 8.47 13.83 -14.02
C GLY A 62 8.79 12.33 -14.03
N HIS A 63 8.44 11.60 -12.98
CA HIS A 63 8.82 10.20 -12.83
C HIS A 63 8.20 9.33 -13.94
N ALA A 64 9.04 8.57 -14.67
CA ALA A 64 8.63 7.84 -15.87
C ALA A 64 7.50 6.81 -15.66
N ALA A 65 7.38 6.27 -14.44
CA ALA A 65 6.33 5.32 -14.06
C ALA A 65 4.98 5.99 -13.70
N LEU A 66 4.83 7.31 -13.83
CA LEU A 66 3.55 8.03 -13.71
C LEU A 66 2.68 7.81 -14.96
N VAL A 67 2.32 6.55 -15.19
CA VAL A 67 1.43 6.08 -16.25
C VAL A 67 0.44 5.09 -15.64
N PRO A 68 -0.71 4.79 -16.30
CA PRO A 68 -1.62 3.76 -15.80
C PRO A 68 -0.93 2.42 -15.60
N PHE A 69 -1.36 1.64 -14.60
CA PHE A 69 -0.75 0.35 -14.24
C PHE A 69 -0.58 -0.60 -15.45
N ASP A 70 -1.59 -0.69 -16.31
CA ASP A 70 -1.55 -1.56 -17.50
C ASP A 70 -0.57 -1.09 -18.59
N ALA A 71 -0.05 0.13 -18.49
CA ALA A 71 0.98 0.68 -19.38
C ALA A 71 2.41 0.42 -18.88
N LEU A 72 2.57 -0.06 -17.65
CA LEU A 72 3.86 -0.46 -17.10
C LEU A 72 4.32 -1.78 -17.72
N ASP A 73 5.64 -1.98 -17.76
CA ASP A 73 6.17 -3.31 -18.03
C ASP A 73 5.88 -4.27 -16.86
N SER A 74 5.90 -5.57 -17.15
CA SER A 74 5.56 -6.59 -16.15
C SER A 74 6.54 -6.63 -14.98
N ALA A 75 7.77 -6.12 -15.11
CA ALA A 75 8.72 -6.07 -14.01
C ALA A 75 8.32 -4.98 -13.01
N THR A 76 8.01 -3.77 -13.49
CA THR A 76 7.54 -2.68 -12.65
C THR A 76 6.21 -3.01 -11.99
N GLN A 77 5.25 -3.62 -12.71
CA GLN A 77 3.98 -4.07 -12.09
C GLN A 77 4.18 -5.04 -10.91
N ARG A 78 5.25 -5.85 -10.93
CA ARG A 78 5.54 -6.79 -9.84
C ARG A 78 6.06 -6.10 -8.58
N GLU A 79 6.55 -4.87 -8.68
CA GLU A 79 7.05 -4.10 -7.54
C GLU A 79 5.93 -3.71 -6.57
N ASP A 80 4.67 -3.66 -7.04
CA ASP A 80 3.49 -3.38 -6.22
C ASP A 80 3.02 -4.60 -5.39
N LEU A 81 3.32 -5.82 -5.84
CA LEU A 81 2.80 -7.06 -5.24
C LEU A 81 3.14 -7.25 -3.75
N PRO A 82 4.35 -6.92 -3.25
CA PRO A 82 4.65 -6.97 -1.82
C PRO A 82 3.71 -6.09 -0.98
N TYR A 83 3.33 -4.91 -1.49
CA TYR A 83 2.44 -3.99 -0.77
C TYR A 83 1.00 -4.47 -0.79
N VAL A 84 0.53 -5.04 -1.92
CA VAL A 84 -0.77 -5.73 -1.99
C VAL A 84 -0.86 -6.80 -0.89
N ARG A 85 0.14 -7.68 -0.81
CA ARG A 85 0.17 -8.75 0.21
C ARG A 85 0.12 -8.18 1.63
N ALA A 86 0.89 -7.13 1.90
CA ALA A 86 0.92 -6.50 3.22
C ALA A 86 -0.42 -5.86 3.61
N ILE A 87 -1.08 -5.16 2.67
CA ILE A 87 -2.40 -4.55 2.90
C ILE A 87 -3.45 -5.62 3.17
N GLN A 88 -3.50 -6.69 2.36
CA GLN A 88 -4.43 -7.79 2.57
C GLN A 88 -4.17 -8.52 3.90
N ALA A 89 -2.91 -8.71 4.29
CA ALA A 89 -2.57 -9.29 5.59
C ALA A 89 -3.00 -8.38 6.76
N ALA A 90 -2.81 -7.07 6.65
CA ALA A 90 -3.28 -6.10 7.62
C ALA A 90 -4.81 -6.12 7.75
N ALA A 91 -5.55 -6.31 6.64
CA ALA A 91 -7.00 -6.44 6.66
C ALA A 91 -7.46 -7.65 7.47
N ARG A 92 -6.84 -8.82 7.24
CA ARG A 92 -7.10 -10.04 8.03
C ARG A 92 -6.79 -9.87 9.50
N ALA A 93 -5.64 -9.28 9.84
CA ALA A 93 -5.26 -9.03 11.22
C ALA A 93 -6.27 -8.12 11.95
N ARG A 94 -6.74 -7.06 11.28
CA ARG A 94 -7.77 -6.15 11.81
C ARG A 94 -9.12 -6.83 11.99
N ALA A 95 -9.51 -7.73 11.08
CA ALA A 95 -10.75 -8.49 11.21
C ALA A 95 -10.68 -9.45 12.40
N ALA A 96 -9.58 -10.20 12.55
CA ALA A 96 -9.36 -11.11 13.67
C ALA A 96 -9.38 -10.37 15.03
N ALA A 97 -8.76 -9.19 15.10
CA ALA A 97 -8.76 -8.37 16.32
C ALA A 97 -10.16 -7.88 16.73
N ARG A 98 -11.12 -7.74 15.80
CA ARG A 98 -12.51 -7.38 16.12
C ARG A 98 -13.32 -8.57 16.64
N VAL A 99 -13.06 -9.77 16.12
CA VAL A 99 -13.74 -11.01 16.55
C VAL A 99 -13.32 -11.42 17.97
N GLY A 100 -12.07 -11.16 18.37
CA GLY A 100 -11.60 -11.44 19.74
C GLY A 100 -12.07 -10.44 20.82
N GLN A 101 -12.83 -9.41 20.45
CA GLN A 101 -13.37 -8.39 21.36
C GLN A 101 -14.89 -8.51 21.57
N THR A 102 -15.53 -9.51 20.97
CA THR A 102 -16.94 -9.89 21.15
C THR A 102 -17.05 -11.20 21.90
#